data_AF-A0A150WY14-F1
#
_entry.id   AF-A0A150WY14-F1
#
_cell.length_a   1.000
_cell.length_b   1.000
_cell.length_c   1.000
_cell.angle_alpha   90.00
_cell.angle_beta   90.00
_cell.angle_gamma   90.00
#
_symmetry.space_group_name_H-M   'P 1'
#
loop_
_entity.id
_entity.type
_entity.pdbx_description
1 polymer ?
#
loop_
_entity_poly.entity_id
_entity_poly.type
_entity_poly.pdbx_seq_one_letter_code
_entity_poly.pdbx_strand_id
1 'polypeptide(L)'
;MKFYSMKTKLTSLKLTAIALFLTINGFAQDTSRTKVLTTIAIGSCSRQEAPQYLWPEVLKNNPDLWIWLGDNIYGDTQDMVLLKEKYEVQKSNADYQKMLKQMDIIGIWDDHDYGVNDGGKEFVKREESRDLMFEFLDVERNNPAWKREGGYQSYEYGVAGKKVKILLLDARYFRDELKRENRKYVPNLEGDILGEDQWKWLESELTHSDADIHILAGGIQLLPEEHPYEKWNNFPKAKQRLMKLIGTVQPKNTFYLSGDRHISEISKTVIPGYGAFYDFTSSGLTHSSEGNTSEPNGFRVSKLVDKKSFGLIKIDWSQAKPQVTFEMRGLENVLIDTHKVDWGK
;
A
#
# COMPACT_ATOMS: atom_id res chain seq x y z
N MET A 1 16.81 26.65 87.30
CA MET A 1 16.44 26.45 85.88
C MET A 1 17.30 25.32 85.32
N LYS A 2 16.80 24.09 85.32
CA LYS A 2 17.50 22.91 84.77
C LYS A 2 16.67 22.36 83.61
N PHE A 3 17.34 22.22 82.47
CA PHE A 3 16.82 21.73 81.21
C PHE A 3 16.39 20.26 81.31
N TYR A 4 15.20 19.94 80.81
CA TYR A 4 14.81 18.56 80.47
C TYR A 4 14.74 18.44 78.95
N SER A 5 15.55 17.53 78.42
CA SER A 5 15.64 17.14 77.02
C SER A 5 14.46 16.23 76.67
N MET A 6 13.61 16.63 75.72
CA MET A 6 12.70 15.70 75.03
C MET A 6 13.24 15.40 73.64
N LYS A 7 13.58 14.12 73.42
CA LYS A 7 13.96 13.53 72.14
C LYS A 7 12.71 13.35 71.27
N THR A 8 12.64 14.02 70.13
CA THR A 8 11.64 13.74 69.10
C THR A 8 12.24 12.74 68.10
N LYS A 9 11.68 11.53 68.04
CA LYS A 9 12.02 10.52 67.03
C LYS A 9 11.47 10.97 65.68
N LEU A 10 12.34 11.25 64.70
CA LEU A 10 11.97 11.32 63.29
C LEU A 10 11.89 9.88 62.75
N THR A 11 10.69 9.37 62.52
CA THR A 11 10.47 8.18 61.69
C THR A 11 10.41 8.63 60.23
N SER A 12 11.41 8.26 59.44
CA SER A 12 11.46 8.50 58.00
C SER A 12 10.38 7.68 57.28
N LEU A 13 9.36 8.36 56.77
CA LEU A 13 8.39 7.76 55.86
C LEU A 13 9.04 7.66 54.47
N LYS A 14 9.42 6.45 54.05
CA LYS A 14 9.87 6.21 52.67
C LYS A 14 8.64 6.27 51.76
N LEU A 15 8.44 7.40 51.07
CA LEU A 15 7.53 7.47 49.93
C LEU A 15 8.20 6.73 48.76
N THR A 16 7.77 5.51 48.50
CA THR A 16 8.07 4.83 47.24
C THR A 16 7.22 5.48 46.16
N ALA A 17 7.81 6.38 45.38
CA ALA A 17 7.17 6.91 44.19
C ALA A 17 7.06 5.79 43.15
N ILE A 18 5.88 5.20 43.02
CA ILE A 18 5.55 4.33 41.90
C ILE A 18 5.38 5.26 40.69
N ALA A 19 6.41 5.36 39.87
CA ALA A 19 6.30 5.97 38.55
C ALA A 19 5.40 5.06 37.70
N LEU A 20 4.12 5.39 37.58
CA LEU A 20 3.29 4.87 36.50
C LEU A 20 3.87 5.44 35.20
N PHE A 21 4.67 4.64 34.50
CA PHE A 21 4.90 4.84 33.08
C PHE A 21 3.57 4.58 32.39
N LEU A 22 2.78 5.64 32.18
CA LEU A 22 1.82 5.69 31.09
C LEU A 22 2.65 5.60 29.82
N THR A 23 2.84 4.38 29.30
CA THR A 23 3.19 4.19 27.90
C THR A 23 2.04 4.80 27.12
N ILE A 24 2.23 6.03 26.66
CA ILE A 24 1.44 6.59 25.59
C ILE A 24 1.78 5.67 24.41
N ASN A 25 0.97 4.65 24.19
CA ASN A 25 0.90 3.95 22.93
C ASN A 25 0.47 5.02 21.93
N GLY A 26 1.45 5.75 21.39
CA GLY A 26 1.24 6.62 20.27
C GLY A 26 0.53 5.77 19.23
N PHE A 27 -0.67 6.20 18.86
CA PHE A 27 -1.47 5.54 17.86
C PHE A 27 -0.55 5.15 16.70
N ALA A 28 -0.54 3.86 16.33
CA ALA A 28 0.33 3.33 15.28
C ALA A 28 0.11 4.06 13.94
N GLN A 29 -1.04 4.70 13.80
CA GLN A 29 -1.54 5.42 12.64
C GLN A 29 -0.69 6.65 12.26
N ASP A 30 -0.16 6.67 11.03
CA ASP A 30 0.66 7.77 10.53
C ASP A 30 -0.19 9.00 10.18
N THR A 31 -1.28 8.78 9.41
CA THR A 31 -2.17 9.86 8.97
C THR A 31 -3.63 9.49 9.20
N SER A 32 -4.44 10.41 9.71
CA SER A 32 -5.89 10.22 9.87
C SER A 32 -6.67 11.41 9.32
N ARG A 33 -7.77 11.13 8.61
CA ARG A 33 -8.68 12.11 7.99
C ARG A 33 -10.12 11.70 8.30
N THR A 34 -11.00 12.67 8.54
CA THR A 34 -12.42 12.40 8.83
C THR A 34 -13.29 12.22 7.57
N LYS A 35 -12.70 12.43 6.38
CA LYS A 35 -13.40 12.29 5.09
C LYS A 35 -13.83 10.85 4.86
N VAL A 36 -15.13 10.60 4.71
CA VAL A 36 -15.66 9.28 4.35
C VAL A 36 -15.39 9.01 2.87
N LEU A 37 -14.76 7.88 2.56
CA LEU A 37 -14.46 7.48 1.19
C LEU A 37 -15.64 6.71 0.57
N THR A 38 -16.02 7.07 -0.65
CA THR A 38 -17.06 6.39 -1.44
C THR A 38 -16.53 5.94 -2.80
N THR A 39 -15.58 6.68 -3.37
CA THR A 39 -14.87 6.30 -4.59
C THR A 39 -13.37 6.47 -4.37
N ILE A 40 -12.61 5.39 -4.54
CA ILE A 40 -11.15 5.43 -4.53
C ILE A 40 -10.67 5.07 -5.95
N ALA A 41 -9.79 5.87 -6.52
CA ALA A 41 -9.14 5.58 -7.79
C ALA A 41 -7.71 5.05 -7.55
N ILE A 42 -7.28 4.11 -8.38
CA ILE A 42 -5.99 3.43 -8.21
C ILE A 42 -5.29 3.25 -9.57
N GLY A 43 -3.97 3.16 -9.56
CA GLY A 43 -3.20 2.81 -10.75
C GLY A 43 -1.69 2.76 -10.54
N SER A 44 -1.01 2.11 -11.49
CA SER A 44 0.45 1.99 -11.56
C SER A 44 0.94 2.11 -13.02
N CYS A 45 2.27 2.13 -13.18
CA CYS A 45 2.95 2.10 -14.49
C CYS A 45 2.66 3.34 -15.34
N SER A 46 3.02 4.49 -14.77
CA SER A 46 2.94 5.82 -15.38
C SER A 46 4.32 6.27 -15.85
N ARG A 47 4.62 6.06 -17.13
CA ARG A 47 5.80 6.66 -17.77
C ARG A 47 5.55 8.14 -17.99
N GLN A 48 6.18 8.96 -17.16
CA GLN A 48 6.03 10.41 -17.10
C GLN A 48 6.26 11.14 -18.45
N GLU A 49 7.06 10.55 -19.33
CA GLU A 49 7.36 11.08 -20.68
C GLU A 49 6.34 10.68 -21.75
N ALA A 50 5.49 9.69 -21.46
CA ALA A 50 4.45 9.23 -22.37
C ALA A 50 3.18 10.08 -22.26
N PRO A 51 2.32 10.09 -23.28
CA PRO A 51 1.03 10.75 -23.20
C PRO A 51 0.15 10.21 -22.06
N GLN A 52 -0.28 11.11 -21.18
CA GLN A 52 -1.00 10.81 -19.94
C GLN A 52 -2.53 10.84 -20.12
N TYR A 53 -3.07 10.01 -21.01
CA TYR A 53 -4.47 10.12 -21.45
C TYR A 53 -5.52 9.77 -20.39
N LEU A 54 -5.16 9.05 -19.32
CA LEU A 54 -6.12 8.58 -18.34
C LEU A 54 -6.43 9.56 -17.20
N TRP A 55 -5.61 10.58 -16.94
CA TRP A 55 -5.91 11.55 -15.86
C TRP A 55 -7.26 12.26 -16.04
N PRO A 56 -7.61 12.77 -17.23
CA PRO A 56 -8.95 13.34 -17.44
C PRO A 56 -10.07 12.32 -17.21
N GLU A 57 -9.84 11.04 -17.53
CA GLU A 57 -10.82 9.98 -17.37
C GLU A 57 -11.02 9.59 -15.90
N VAL A 58 -9.94 9.56 -15.10
CA VAL A 58 -10.00 9.41 -13.65
C VAL A 58 -10.85 10.53 -13.04
N LEU A 59 -10.60 11.78 -13.42
CA LEU A 59 -11.31 12.96 -12.90
C LEU A 59 -12.82 12.92 -13.16
N LYS A 60 -13.28 12.34 -14.27
CA LYS A 60 -14.73 12.17 -14.57
C LYS A 60 -15.48 11.34 -13.53
N ASN A 61 -14.78 10.57 -12.70
CA ASN A 61 -15.36 9.70 -11.70
C ASN A 61 -15.46 10.33 -10.30
N ASN A 62 -15.01 11.58 -10.13
CA ASN A 62 -14.98 12.32 -8.87
C ASN A 62 -14.46 11.50 -7.67
N PRO A 63 -13.27 10.87 -7.77
CA PRO A 63 -12.74 10.07 -6.68
C PRO A 63 -12.43 10.92 -5.43
N ASP A 64 -12.65 10.31 -4.27
CA ASP A 64 -12.32 10.89 -2.97
C ASP A 64 -10.82 10.85 -2.68
N LEU A 65 -10.13 9.86 -3.25
CA LEU A 65 -8.75 9.49 -3.01
C LEU A 65 -8.15 8.85 -4.27
N TRP A 66 -6.89 9.17 -4.57
CA TRP A 66 -6.04 8.43 -5.49
C TRP A 66 -4.98 7.63 -4.73
N ILE A 67 -4.77 6.37 -5.11
CA ILE A 67 -3.69 5.52 -4.60
C ILE A 67 -2.79 5.09 -5.75
N TRP A 68 -1.54 5.56 -5.70
CA TRP A 68 -0.45 5.04 -6.51
C TRP A 68 -0.02 3.66 -6.03
N LEU A 69 0.06 2.71 -6.96
CA LEU A 69 0.46 1.33 -6.72
C LEU A 69 1.84 1.02 -7.35
N GLY A 70 2.69 2.04 -7.40
CA GLY A 70 4.05 1.93 -7.91
C GLY A 70 4.24 2.24 -9.40
N ASP A 71 5.50 2.26 -9.83
CA ASP A 71 5.92 2.81 -11.13
C ASP A 71 5.26 4.16 -11.40
N ASN A 72 5.32 5.03 -10.38
CA ASN A 72 4.74 6.37 -10.44
C ASN A 72 5.44 7.22 -11.51
N ILE A 73 6.70 6.86 -11.76
CA ILE A 73 7.58 7.29 -12.85
C ILE A 73 8.44 6.11 -13.30
N TYR A 74 9.13 6.24 -14.44
CA TYR A 74 10.15 5.29 -14.90
C TYR A 74 11.53 5.87 -14.63
N GLY A 75 12.11 5.45 -13.50
CA GLY A 75 13.21 6.11 -12.81
C GLY A 75 14.50 5.30 -12.69
N ASP A 76 14.77 4.29 -13.53
CA ASP A 76 15.95 3.42 -13.42
C ASP A 76 17.28 4.18 -13.49
N THR A 77 17.78 4.65 -12.34
CA THR A 77 18.99 5.44 -12.20
C THR A 77 19.50 5.42 -10.76
N GLN A 78 20.82 5.50 -10.61
CA GLN A 78 21.48 5.80 -9.33
C GLN A 78 21.78 7.29 -9.15
N ASP A 79 21.52 8.12 -10.17
CA ASP A 79 21.60 9.57 -10.10
C ASP A 79 20.29 10.12 -9.50
N MET A 80 20.34 10.50 -8.23
CA MET A 80 19.18 11.00 -7.49
C MET A 80 18.73 12.40 -7.95
N VAL A 81 19.61 13.16 -8.61
CA VAL A 81 19.20 14.43 -9.25
C VAL A 81 18.30 14.10 -10.45
N LEU A 82 18.72 13.16 -11.30
CA LEU A 82 17.90 12.71 -12.43
C LEU A 82 16.59 12.06 -11.97
N LEU A 83 16.62 11.23 -10.91
CA LEU A 83 15.39 10.63 -10.36
C LEU A 83 14.41 11.71 -9.89
N LYS A 84 14.91 12.73 -9.18
CA LYS A 84 14.10 13.87 -8.75
C LYS A 84 13.50 14.61 -9.95
N GLU A 85 14.29 14.92 -10.97
CA GLU A 85 13.81 15.59 -12.18
C GLU A 85 12.67 14.81 -12.85
N LYS A 86 12.76 13.46 -12.89
CA LYS A 86 11.69 12.61 -13.43
C LYS A 86 10.41 12.69 -12.59
N TYR A 87 10.51 12.70 -11.27
CA TYR A 87 9.35 12.95 -10.40
C TYR A 87 8.74 14.32 -10.65
N GLU A 88 9.55 15.36 -10.85
CA GLU A 88 9.05 16.71 -11.18
C GLU A 88 8.33 16.77 -12.53
N VAL A 89 8.74 15.98 -13.54
CA VAL A 89 8.00 15.86 -14.81
C VAL A 89 6.59 15.31 -14.57
N GLN A 90 6.45 14.23 -13.79
CA GLN A 90 5.14 13.70 -13.44
C GLN A 90 4.33 14.69 -12.59
N LYS A 91 4.96 15.29 -11.57
CA LYS A 91 4.34 16.24 -10.66
C LYS A 91 3.83 17.48 -11.40
N SER A 92 4.57 17.99 -12.37
CA SER A 92 4.21 19.19 -13.15
C SER A 92 3.17 18.97 -14.23
N ASN A 93 2.75 17.71 -14.50
CA ASN A 93 1.70 17.42 -15.45
C ASN A 93 0.40 18.18 -15.08
N ALA A 94 -0.20 18.88 -16.05
CA ALA A 94 -1.33 19.77 -15.80
C ALA A 94 -2.58 19.04 -15.27
N ASP A 95 -2.83 17.81 -15.69
CA ASP A 95 -3.98 17.03 -15.20
C ASP A 95 -3.70 16.41 -13.83
N TYR A 96 -2.46 15.98 -13.58
CA TYR A 96 -2.04 15.56 -12.23
C TYR A 96 -2.13 16.72 -11.22
N GLN A 97 -1.75 17.93 -11.63
CA GLN A 97 -1.94 19.16 -10.85
C GLN A 97 -3.42 19.49 -10.58
N LYS A 98 -4.35 19.09 -11.46
CA LYS A 98 -5.79 19.19 -11.17
C LYS A 98 -6.21 18.16 -10.11
N MET A 99 -5.69 16.93 -10.18
CA MET A 99 -5.98 15.90 -9.18
C MET A 99 -5.53 16.32 -7.78
N LEU A 100 -4.30 16.83 -7.64
CA LEU A 100 -3.76 17.33 -6.36
C LEU A 100 -4.63 18.44 -5.72
N LYS A 101 -5.42 19.15 -6.52
CA LYS A 101 -6.34 20.20 -6.02
C LYS A 101 -7.72 19.67 -5.64
N GLN A 102 -8.08 18.46 -6.05
CA GLN A 102 -9.44 17.91 -5.93
C GLN A 102 -9.54 16.75 -4.95
N MET A 103 -8.48 15.96 -4.77
CA MET A 103 -8.49 14.77 -3.94
C MET A 103 -7.17 14.60 -3.20
N ASP A 104 -7.21 13.83 -2.13
CA ASP A 104 -5.99 13.35 -1.49
C ASP A 104 -5.30 12.36 -2.44
N ILE A 105 -3.97 12.42 -2.49
CA ILE A 105 -3.13 11.50 -3.25
C ILE A 105 -2.17 10.83 -2.28
N ILE A 106 -2.21 9.51 -2.21
CA ILE A 106 -1.27 8.69 -1.45
C ILE A 106 -0.63 7.67 -2.37
N GLY A 107 0.41 6.98 -1.91
CA GLY A 107 1.12 6.08 -2.79
C GLY A 107 2.27 5.32 -2.17
N ILE A 108 2.68 4.29 -2.90
CA ILE A 108 3.94 3.59 -2.72
C ILE A 108 4.59 3.44 -4.10
N TRP A 109 5.89 3.17 -4.12
CA TRP A 109 6.65 2.88 -5.33
C TRP A 109 6.51 1.42 -5.78
N ASP A 110 7.09 1.15 -6.95
CA ASP A 110 7.57 -0.15 -7.35
C ASP A 110 9.04 -0.03 -7.84
N ASP A 111 9.55 -0.96 -8.63
CA ASP A 111 10.97 -1.04 -8.97
C ASP A 111 11.49 0.12 -9.82
N HIS A 112 10.72 0.59 -10.80
CA HIS A 112 11.20 1.65 -11.69
C HIS A 112 11.37 2.98 -10.95
N ASP A 113 10.46 3.33 -10.04
CA ASP A 113 10.55 4.54 -9.22
C ASP A 113 11.29 4.35 -7.89
N TYR A 114 11.57 3.10 -7.50
CA TYR A 114 12.63 2.73 -6.54
C TYR A 114 14.03 3.02 -7.09
N GLY A 115 14.21 2.94 -8.41
CA GLY A 115 15.42 3.38 -9.11
C GLY A 115 16.20 2.27 -9.81
N VAL A 116 15.74 1.02 -9.74
CA VAL A 116 16.29 -0.09 -10.52
C VAL A 116 15.27 -1.21 -10.67
N ASN A 117 15.02 -1.60 -11.92
CA ASN A 117 14.16 -2.72 -12.29
C ASN A 117 14.40 -3.99 -11.46
N ASP A 118 13.33 -4.55 -10.91
CA ASP A 118 13.24 -5.68 -9.99
C ASP A 118 14.16 -5.58 -8.75
N GLY A 119 14.55 -4.36 -8.36
CA GLY A 119 15.46 -4.09 -7.25
C GLY A 119 14.88 -4.45 -5.88
N GLY A 120 15.78 -4.80 -4.97
CA GLY A 120 15.50 -5.03 -3.56
C GLY A 120 16.50 -4.32 -2.64
N LYS A 121 16.78 -4.93 -1.49
CA LYS A 121 17.62 -4.37 -0.44
C LYS A 121 19.09 -4.14 -0.84
N GLU A 122 19.53 -4.70 -1.95
CA GLU A 122 20.86 -4.52 -2.53
C GLU A 122 21.05 -3.15 -3.21
N PHE A 123 19.97 -2.44 -3.51
CA PHE A 123 20.05 -1.12 -4.14
C PHE A 123 20.63 -0.07 -3.19
N VAL A 124 21.82 0.44 -3.54
CA VAL A 124 22.61 1.32 -2.67
C VAL A 124 22.03 2.72 -2.48
N LYS A 125 21.04 3.11 -3.30
CA LYS A 125 20.37 4.42 -3.25
C LYS A 125 18.94 4.37 -2.69
N ARG A 126 18.58 3.26 -2.04
CA ARG A 126 17.21 3.04 -1.54
C ARG A 126 16.74 4.10 -0.53
N GLU A 127 17.63 4.67 0.27
CA GLU A 127 17.27 5.68 1.26
C GLU A 127 17.00 7.03 0.59
N GLU A 128 17.89 7.48 -0.30
CA GLU A 128 17.70 8.72 -1.03
C GLU A 128 16.51 8.64 -2.01
N SER A 129 16.32 7.48 -2.64
CA SER A 129 15.16 7.22 -3.50
C SER A 129 13.84 7.29 -2.70
N ARG A 130 13.82 6.73 -1.48
CA ARG A 130 12.66 6.77 -0.57
C ARG A 130 12.28 8.20 -0.24
N ASP A 131 13.26 9.04 0.03
CA ASP A 131 13.05 10.46 0.29
C ASP A 131 12.41 11.17 -0.91
N LEU A 132 12.85 10.86 -2.13
CA LEU A 132 12.29 11.46 -3.35
C LEU A 132 10.85 11.00 -3.61
N MET A 133 10.52 9.73 -3.36
CA MET A 133 9.14 9.24 -3.44
C MET A 133 8.25 10.00 -2.43
N PHE A 134 8.70 10.17 -1.18
CA PHE A 134 7.95 10.92 -0.17
C PHE A 134 7.80 12.40 -0.54
N GLU A 135 8.84 13.04 -1.11
CA GLU A 135 8.74 14.41 -1.65
C GLU A 135 7.69 14.48 -2.77
N PHE A 136 7.71 13.54 -3.72
CA PHE A 136 6.74 13.49 -4.82
C PHE A 136 5.29 13.32 -4.31
N LEU A 137 5.09 12.52 -3.27
CA LEU A 137 3.79 12.25 -2.67
C LEU A 137 3.35 13.32 -1.64
N ASP A 138 4.13 14.39 -1.46
CA ASP A 138 3.90 15.43 -0.45
C ASP A 138 3.73 14.87 0.99
N VAL A 139 4.45 13.80 1.34
CA VAL A 139 4.41 13.25 2.71
C VAL A 139 5.01 14.27 3.69
N GLU A 140 4.18 14.76 4.61
CA GLU A 140 4.58 15.79 5.57
C GLU A 140 5.86 15.41 6.33
N ARG A 141 6.84 16.33 6.45
CA ARG A 141 8.17 16.03 7.05
C ARG A 141 8.12 15.61 8.53
N ASN A 142 7.04 15.90 9.23
CA ASN A 142 6.83 15.46 10.61
C ASN A 142 6.16 14.07 10.69
N ASN A 143 5.71 13.50 9.57
CA ASN A 143 5.09 12.18 9.50
C ASN A 143 6.07 11.11 10.03
N PRO A 144 5.62 10.17 10.89
CA PRO A 144 6.48 9.13 11.44
C PRO A 144 7.19 8.25 10.41
N ALA A 145 6.67 8.14 9.18
CA ALA A 145 7.30 7.41 8.07
C ALA A 145 8.69 7.95 7.71
N TRP A 146 8.98 9.24 7.92
CA TRP A 146 10.32 9.81 7.69
C TRP A 146 11.37 9.30 8.68
N LYS A 147 10.97 8.67 9.79
CA LYS A 147 11.87 8.23 10.88
C LYS A 147 12.14 6.73 10.86
N ARG A 148 11.57 6.00 9.90
CA ARG A 148 11.76 4.56 9.75
C ARG A 148 12.46 4.26 8.42
N GLU A 149 13.08 3.10 8.34
CA GLU A 149 13.55 2.55 7.07
C GLU A 149 12.34 2.14 6.22
N GLY A 150 12.47 2.18 4.89
CA GLY A 150 11.39 1.89 3.97
C GLY A 150 10.36 3.01 3.79
N GLY A 151 9.50 2.84 2.79
CA GLY A 151 8.47 3.78 2.35
C GLY A 151 7.06 3.48 2.88
N TYR A 152 6.90 2.50 3.76
CA TYR A 152 5.59 2.02 4.20
C TYR A 152 4.88 2.98 5.16
N GLN A 153 3.56 3.11 4.98
CA GLN A 153 2.75 4.16 5.60
C GLN A 153 1.33 3.65 5.91
N SER A 154 0.69 4.20 6.95
CA SER A 154 -0.72 3.96 7.26
C SER A 154 -1.59 5.21 7.09
N TYR A 155 -2.81 5.01 6.56
CA TYR A 155 -3.83 6.04 6.42
C TYR A 155 -5.17 5.56 6.95
N GLU A 156 -5.85 6.41 7.72
CA GLU A 156 -7.23 6.19 8.16
C GLU A 156 -8.11 7.29 7.58
N TYR A 157 -9.21 6.89 6.97
CA TYR A 157 -10.21 7.78 6.42
C TYR A 157 -11.59 7.47 6.99
N GLY A 158 -12.33 8.53 7.34
CA GLY A 158 -13.72 8.47 7.71
C GLY A 158 -13.95 8.53 9.22
N VAL A 159 -15.10 8.03 9.63
CA VAL A 159 -15.59 8.09 11.01
C VAL A 159 -16.08 6.70 11.42
N ALA A 160 -16.37 6.49 12.71
CA ALA A 160 -16.87 5.22 13.23
C ALA A 160 -18.06 4.69 12.39
N GLY A 161 -17.99 3.42 11.98
CA GLY A 161 -19.00 2.77 11.13
C GLY A 161 -18.86 3.04 9.62
N LYS A 162 -17.95 3.95 9.23
CA LYS A 162 -17.57 4.24 7.84
C LYS A 162 -16.07 4.52 7.73
N LYS A 163 -15.26 3.72 8.45
CA LYS A 163 -13.81 3.93 8.51
C LYS A 163 -13.10 2.97 7.56
N VAL A 164 -12.17 3.50 6.77
CA VAL A 164 -11.28 2.74 5.88
C VAL A 164 -9.85 2.90 6.40
N LYS A 165 -9.17 1.78 6.61
CA LYS A 165 -7.73 1.75 6.89
C LYS A 165 -6.96 1.30 5.66
N ILE A 166 -5.97 2.06 5.27
CA ILE A 166 -5.12 1.80 4.12
C ILE A 166 -3.68 1.63 4.63
N LEU A 167 -3.05 0.53 4.23
CA LEU A 167 -1.71 0.15 4.65
C LEU A 167 -0.87 -0.01 3.38
N LEU A 168 -0.03 0.98 3.13
CA LEU A 168 0.89 1.00 2.00
C LEU A 168 2.12 0.17 2.38
N LEU A 169 2.32 -0.95 1.68
CA LEU A 169 3.42 -1.88 1.92
C LEU A 169 4.54 -1.62 0.92
N ASP A 170 5.71 -1.32 1.45
CA ASP A 170 6.95 -1.31 0.68
C ASP A 170 7.41 -2.75 0.39
N ALA A 171 7.36 -3.15 -0.87
CA ALA A 171 7.79 -4.48 -1.33
C ALA A 171 9.21 -4.48 -1.94
N ARG A 172 9.97 -3.39 -1.76
CA ARG A 172 11.28 -3.17 -2.38
C ARG A 172 12.39 -3.04 -1.35
N TYR A 173 12.26 -2.10 -0.42
CA TYR A 173 13.37 -1.63 0.42
C TYR A 173 14.07 -2.75 1.22
N PHE A 174 13.30 -3.71 1.70
CA PHE A 174 13.76 -4.83 2.52
C PHE A 174 13.84 -6.16 1.77
N ARG A 175 13.30 -6.21 0.55
CA ARG A 175 13.10 -7.45 -0.20
C ARG A 175 14.43 -8.11 -0.51
N ASP A 176 14.51 -9.40 -0.23
CA ASP A 176 15.67 -10.22 -0.55
C ASP A 176 15.88 -10.34 -2.08
N GLU A 177 17.07 -10.80 -2.47
CA GLU A 177 17.47 -10.92 -3.87
C GLU A 177 16.52 -11.86 -4.64
N LEU A 178 16.15 -11.43 -5.85
CA LEU A 178 15.52 -12.27 -6.86
C LEU A 178 16.55 -12.86 -7.82
N LYS A 179 16.36 -14.14 -8.17
CA LYS A 179 17.20 -14.83 -9.16
C LYS A 179 16.38 -15.27 -10.36
N ARG A 180 16.98 -15.19 -11.54
CA ARG A 180 16.34 -15.58 -12.81
C ARG A 180 17.04 -16.76 -13.44
N GLU A 181 16.24 -17.72 -13.91
CA GLU A 181 16.68 -18.82 -14.77
C GLU A 181 15.75 -18.88 -15.98
N ASN A 182 16.32 -18.97 -17.19
CA ASN A 182 15.54 -19.04 -18.44
C ASN A 182 14.46 -17.93 -18.54
N ARG A 183 14.83 -16.71 -18.15
CA ARG A 183 13.98 -15.50 -18.11
C ARG A 183 12.83 -15.54 -17.09
N LYS A 184 12.73 -16.58 -16.26
CA LYS A 184 11.73 -16.70 -15.19
C LYS A 184 12.35 -16.49 -13.83
N TYR A 185 11.65 -15.85 -12.90
CA TYR A 185 12.08 -15.79 -11.52
C TYR A 185 11.96 -17.14 -10.82
N VAL A 186 13.05 -17.56 -10.18
CA VAL A 186 13.10 -18.76 -9.33
C VAL A 186 12.64 -18.38 -7.92
N PRO A 187 11.75 -19.15 -7.27
CA PRO A 187 11.34 -18.86 -5.91
C PRO A 187 12.51 -18.84 -4.93
N ASN A 188 12.62 -17.76 -4.16
CA ASN A 188 13.49 -17.66 -2.99
C ASN A 188 12.72 -18.17 -1.77
N LEU A 189 12.92 -19.45 -1.45
CA LEU A 189 12.11 -20.16 -0.45
C LEU A 189 12.28 -19.63 0.99
N GLU A 190 13.43 -19.04 1.29
CA GLU A 190 13.75 -18.50 2.63
C GLU A 190 13.70 -16.98 2.71
N GLY A 191 13.57 -16.31 1.56
CA GLY A 191 13.63 -14.86 1.47
C GLY A 191 12.39 -14.17 2.02
N ASP A 192 12.58 -12.90 2.36
CA ASP A 192 11.55 -11.98 2.84
C ASP A 192 11.29 -10.83 1.85
N ILE A 193 10.16 -10.15 2.02
CA ILE A 193 9.77 -8.96 1.25
C ILE A 193 9.79 -7.71 2.12
N LEU A 194 9.18 -7.78 3.31
CA LEU A 194 8.89 -6.58 4.11
C LEU A 194 9.98 -6.27 5.15
N GLY A 195 10.79 -7.23 5.56
CA GLY A 195 11.69 -7.04 6.69
C GLY A 195 10.93 -6.98 8.03
N GLU A 196 11.63 -7.30 9.11
CA GLU A 196 10.98 -7.58 10.39
C GLU A 196 10.29 -6.36 11.03
N ASP A 197 10.82 -5.16 10.84
CA ASP A 197 10.24 -3.95 11.41
C ASP A 197 8.92 -3.57 10.72
N GLN A 198 8.84 -3.71 9.40
CA GLN A 198 7.58 -3.52 8.67
C GLN A 198 6.58 -4.63 8.99
N TRP A 199 7.01 -5.89 9.20
CA TRP A 199 6.13 -6.96 9.64
C TRP A 199 5.47 -6.67 10.99
N LYS A 200 6.26 -6.24 11.98
CA LYS A 200 5.75 -5.86 13.31
C LYS A 200 4.82 -4.66 13.23
N TRP A 201 5.17 -3.67 12.40
CA TRP A 201 4.31 -2.52 12.14
C TRP A 201 2.98 -2.97 11.55
N LEU A 202 2.98 -3.81 10.50
CA LEU A 202 1.76 -4.30 9.85
C LEU A 202 0.87 -5.09 10.82
N GLU A 203 1.44 -5.97 11.62
CA GLU A 203 0.72 -6.72 12.65
C GLU A 203 0.08 -5.79 13.68
N SER A 204 0.82 -4.79 14.16
CA SER A 204 0.31 -3.79 15.09
C SER A 204 -0.83 -2.97 14.50
N GLU A 205 -0.68 -2.50 13.25
CA GLU A 205 -1.68 -1.70 12.55
C GLU A 205 -3.00 -2.45 12.36
N LEU A 206 -2.93 -3.73 11.99
CA LEU A 206 -4.11 -4.57 11.81
C LEU A 206 -4.76 -4.95 13.14
N THR A 207 -3.96 -5.27 14.16
CA THR A 207 -4.45 -5.73 15.46
C THR A 207 -5.20 -4.64 16.22
N HIS A 208 -4.78 -3.38 16.09
CA HIS A 208 -5.36 -2.25 16.82
C HIS A 208 -6.35 -1.43 15.98
N SER A 209 -6.74 -1.93 14.81
CA SER A 209 -7.67 -1.23 13.92
C SER A 209 -9.13 -1.54 14.25
N ASP A 210 -9.95 -0.49 14.30
CA ASP A 210 -11.40 -0.56 14.38
C ASP A 210 -12.10 -0.33 13.02
N ALA A 211 -11.32 -0.19 11.93
CA ALA A 211 -11.84 0.15 10.61
C ALA A 211 -12.80 -0.90 10.05
N ASP A 212 -13.76 -0.44 9.25
CA ASP A 212 -14.78 -1.28 8.63
C ASP A 212 -14.31 -1.91 7.31
N ILE A 213 -13.29 -1.34 6.69
CA ILE A 213 -12.60 -1.87 5.50
C ILE A 213 -11.09 -1.71 5.70
N HIS A 214 -10.31 -2.72 5.31
CA HIS A 214 -8.85 -2.66 5.30
C HIS A 214 -8.33 -2.88 3.89
N ILE A 215 -7.47 -1.99 3.44
CA ILE A 215 -6.85 -2.03 2.11
C ILE A 215 -5.36 -2.16 2.32
N LEU A 216 -4.81 -3.30 1.92
CA LEU A 216 -3.37 -3.45 1.77
C LEU A 216 -3.00 -3.05 0.34
N ALA A 217 -1.90 -2.32 0.13
CA ALA A 217 -1.49 -1.89 -1.21
C ALA A 217 0.02 -1.96 -1.38
N GLY A 218 0.49 -2.44 -2.52
CA GLY A 218 1.92 -2.54 -2.84
C GLY A 218 2.17 -2.63 -4.35
N GLY A 219 3.43 -2.49 -4.77
CA GLY A 219 3.83 -2.50 -6.18
C GLY A 219 3.51 -3.80 -6.92
N ILE A 220 3.78 -4.94 -6.29
CA ILE A 220 3.73 -6.25 -6.96
C ILE A 220 2.47 -7.05 -6.63
N GLN A 221 2.08 -7.94 -7.55
CA GLN A 221 0.95 -8.86 -7.40
C GLN A 221 1.15 -9.85 -6.23
N LEU A 222 0.06 -10.11 -5.48
CA LEU A 222 0.07 -10.95 -4.29
C LEU A 222 -0.40 -12.38 -4.57
N LEU A 223 -1.53 -12.54 -5.27
CA LEU A 223 -2.16 -13.85 -5.45
C LEU A 223 -1.65 -14.68 -6.64
N PRO A 224 -1.52 -14.13 -7.86
CA PRO A 224 -1.09 -14.88 -9.06
C PRO A 224 0.21 -15.66 -8.84
N GLU A 225 0.35 -16.81 -9.52
CA GLU A 225 1.49 -17.71 -9.31
C GLU A 225 2.19 -18.14 -10.61
N GLU A 226 1.48 -18.12 -11.73
CA GLU A 226 1.89 -18.80 -12.96
C GLU A 226 2.75 -17.93 -13.89
N HIS A 227 2.56 -16.61 -13.89
CA HIS A 227 3.35 -15.72 -14.76
C HIS A 227 4.83 -15.70 -14.33
N PRO A 228 5.79 -15.48 -15.25
CA PRO A 228 7.22 -15.63 -14.95
C PRO A 228 7.87 -14.42 -14.26
N TYR A 229 7.15 -13.30 -14.18
CA TYR A 229 7.61 -12.01 -13.65
C TYR A 229 7.53 -11.94 -12.12
N GLU A 230 7.98 -10.82 -11.55
CA GLU A 230 8.00 -10.61 -10.12
C GLU A 230 6.61 -10.58 -9.49
N LYS A 231 6.51 -11.13 -8.28
CA LYS A 231 5.29 -11.26 -7.47
C LYS A 231 5.65 -11.75 -6.07
N TRP A 232 4.70 -11.65 -5.15
CA TRP A 232 4.83 -12.24 -3.81
C TRP A 232 5.12 -13.74 -3.84
N ASN A 233 4.63 -14.48 -4.84
CA ASN A 233 4.87 -15.91 -4.94
C ASN A 233 6.34 -16.27 -5.22
N ASN A 234 7.19 -15.30 -5.57
CA ASN A 234 8.63 -15.52 -5.58
C ASN A 234 9.21 -15.70 -4.16
N PHE A 235 8.49 -15.28 -3.12
CA PHE A 235 8.86 -15.42 -1.71
C PHE A 235 7.72 -16.13 -0.94
N PRO A 236 7.55 -17.45 -1.14
CA PRO A 236 6.38 -18.17 -0.62
C PRO A 236 6.23 -18.09 0.91
N LYS A 237 7.35 -18.02 1.64
CA LYS A 237 7.36 -17.85 3.10
C LYS A 237 6.77 -16.49 3.53
N ALA A 238 7.14 -15.41 2.85
CA ALA A 238 6.59 -14.07 3.10
C ALA A 238 5.09 -14.00 2.73
N LYS A 239 4.69 -14.55 1.57
CA LYS A 239 3.28 -14.67 1.16
C LYS A 239 2.47 -15.43 2.23
N GLN A 240 2.97 -16.57 2.69
CA GLN A 240 2.32 -17.36 3.74
C GLN A 240 2.23 -16.60 5.07
N ARG A 241 3.27 -15.86 5.46
CA ARG A 241 3.26 -15.01 6.68
C ARG A 241 2.14 -13.97 6.62
N LEU A 242 1.96 -13.29 5.48
CA LEU A 242 0.87 -12.33 5.29
C LEU A 242 -0.50 -12.99 5.40
N MET A 243 -0.71 -14.10 4.67
CA MET A 243 -2.00 -14.81 4.69
C MET A 243 -2.34 -15.32 6.09
N LYS A 244 -1.34 -15.83 6.83
CA LYS A 244 -1.50 -16.28 8.22
C LYS A 244 -1.81 -15.11 9.15
N LEU A 245 -1.16 -13.96 8.98
CA LEU A 245 -1.43 -12.76 9.78
C LEU A 245 -2.88 -12.31 9.62
N ILE A 246 -3.37 -12.22 8.37
CA ILE A 246 -4.77 -11.88 8.09
C ILE A 246 -5.73 -12.90 8.71
N GLY A 247 -5.44 -14.20 8.56
CA GLY A 247 -6.23 -15.28 9.17
C GLY A 247 -6.23 -15.27 10.70
N THR A 248 -5.17 -14.75 11.33
CA THR A 248 -5.04 -14.67 12.79
C THR A 248 -5.71 -13.43 13.36
N VAL A 249 -5.43 -12.26 12.78
CA VAL A 249 -5.93 -10.96 13.26
C VAL A 249 -7.39 -10.72 12.90
N GLN A 250 -7.87 -11.31 11.79
CA GLN A 250 -9.25 -11.18 11.31
C GLN A 250 -9.70 -9.73 11.04
N PRO A 251 -8.90 -8.88 10.35
CA PRO A 251 -9.31 -7.51 10.02
C PRO A 251 -10.59 -7.52 9.16
N LYS A 252 -11.50 -6.56 9.38
CA LYS A 252 -12.77 -6.51 8.63
C LYS A 252 -12.50 -6.22 7.15
N ASN A 253 -13.22 -6.94 6.27
CA ASN A 253 -13.38 -6.63 4.84
C ASN A 253 -12.05 -6.25 4.16
N THR A 254 -11.09 -7.16 4.19
CA THR A 254 -9.71 -6.90 3.75
C THR A 254 -9.45 -7.39 2.34
N PHE A 255 -8.75 -6.58 1.55
CA PHE A 255 -8.25 -6.92 0.22
C PHE A 255 -6.92 -6.23 -0.07
N TYR A 256 -6.24 -6.69 -1.11
CA TYR A 256 -4.96 -6.18 -1.57
C TYR A 256 -5.09 -5.44 -2.91
N LEU A 257 -4.25 -4.44 -3.12
CA LEU A 257 -4.10 -3.69 -4.36
C LEU A 257 -2.68 -3.85 -4.91
N SER A 258 -2.56 -4.10 -6.21
CA SER A 258 -1.28 -4.36 -6.89
C SER A 258 -1.10 -3.62 -8.22
N GLY A 259 0.15 -3.49 -8.65
CA GLY A 259 0.60 -2.86 -9.90
C GLY A 259 1.48 -3.78 -10.77
N ASP A 260 2.64 -3.28 -11.22
CA ASP A 260 3.72 -3.95 -12.00
C ASP A 260 3.38 -4.42 -13.44
N ARG A 261 2.28 -5.15 -13.60
CA ARG A 261 2.17 -6.15 -14.68
C ARG A 261 1.85 -5.63 -16.08
N HIS A 262 1.57 -4.35 -16.24
CA HIS A 262 1.01 -3.74 -17.45
C HIS A 262 -0.30 -4.39 -17.92
N ILE A 263 -1.01 -5.08 -17.02
CA ILE A 263 -2.35 -5.63 -17.19
C ILE A 263 -3.17 -5.28 -15.95
N SER A 264 -4.48 -5.36 -16.06
CA SER A 264 -5.38 -5.26 -14.90
C SER A 264 -6.26 -6.50 -14.78
N GLU A 265 -6.47 -6.93 -13.54
CA GLU A 265 -7.25 -8.11 -13.22
C GLU A 265 -7.63 -8.15 -11.75
N ILE A 266 -8.55 -9.05 -11.40
CA ILE A 266 -8.97 -9.31 -10.03
C ILE A 266 -8.77 -10.79 -9.78
N SER A 267 -7.97 -11.08 -8.76
CA SER A 267 -7.74 -12.42 -8.24
C SER A 267 -8.50 -12.62 -6.94
N LYS A 268 -8.95 -13.85 -6.67
CA LYS A 268 -9.64 -14.24 -5.44
C LYS A 268 -9.08 -15.55 -4.91
N THR A 269 -8.89 -15.61 -3.60
CA THR A 269 -8.63 -16.84 -2.87
C THR A 269 -9.49 -16.92 -1.60
N VAL A 270 -9.38 -18.03 -0.87
CA VAL A 270 -9.98 -18.20 0.46
C VAL A 270 -8.85 -18.39 1.47
N ILE A 271 -8.75 -17.47 2.43
CA ILE A 271 -7.83 -17.61 3.56
C ILE A 271 -8.51 -18.47 4.63
N PRO A 272 -7.90 -19.60 5.08
CA PRO A 272 -8.48 -20.47 6.09
C PRO A 272 -8.86 -19.71 7.37
N GLY A 273 -10.10 -19.91 7.83
CA GLY A 273 -10.64 -19.23 9.00
C GLY A 273 -11.04 -17.76 8.80
N TYR A 274 -10.66 -17.13 7.69
CA TYR A 274 -10.99 -15.72 7.40
C TYR A 274 -12.13 -15.57 6.38
N GLY A 275 -12.05 -16.27 5.25
CA GLY A 275 -13.00 -16.16 4.14
C GLY A 275 -12.36 -15.63 2.86
N ALA A 276 -13.18 -15.03 2.01
CA ALA A 276 -12.73 -14.51 0.72
C ALA A 276 -11.70 -13.39 0.88
N PHE A 277 -10.64 -13.46 0.08
CA PHE A 277 -9.60 -12.44 0.00
C PHE A 277 -9.30 -12.14 -1.45
N TYR A 278 -9.17 -10.85 -1.77
CA TYR A 278 -9.05 -10.35 -3.13
C TYR A 278 -7.72 -9.64 -3.32
N ASP A 279 -7.16 -9.74 -4.53
CA ASP A 279 -6.04 -8.94 -5.02
C ASP A 279 -6.48 -8.25 -6.32
N PHE A 280 -6.56 -6.93 -6.27
CA PHE A 280 -7.01 -6.10 -7.38
C PHE A 280 -5.82 -5.39 -8.02
N THR A 281 -5.40 -5.91 -9.17
CA THR A 281 -4.29 -5.37 -9.96
C THR A 281 -4.80 -4.31 -10.93
N SER A 282 -4.22 -3.11 -10.86
CA SER A 282 -4.50 -2.01 -11.80
C SER A 282 -3.20 -1.44 -12.35
N SER A 283 -2.66 -2.07 -13.39
CA SER A 283 -1.40 -1.69 -14.00
C SER A 283 -1.56 -1.38 -15.50
N GLY A 284 -1.12 -0.20 -15.89
CA GLY A 284 -1.03 0.20 -17.30
C GLY A 284 -1.55 1.59 -17.61
N LEU A 285 -1.20 2.60 -16.80
CA LEU A 285 -1.71 3.96 -16.99
C LEU A 285 -1.30 4.57 -18.34
N THR A 286 -0.06 4.30 -18.77
CA THR A 286 0.53 4.91 -19.97
C THR A 286 0.84 3.92 -21.08
N HIS A 287 1.04 2.66 -20.71
CA HIS A 287 1.30 1.55 -21.61
C HIS A 287 0.80 0.26 -20.96
N SER A 288 0.41 -0.71 -21.78
CA SER A 288 -0.10 -1.99 -21.33
C SER A 288 0.50 -3.12 -22.17
N SER A 289 0.34 -4.35 -21.71
CA SER A 289 0.72 -5.57 -22.42
C SER A 289 -0.30 -5.90 -23.53
N GLU A 290 -0.54 -4.96 -24.44
CA GLU A 290 -1.55 -5.11 -25.51
C GLU A 290 -1.31 -6.40 -26.31
N GLY A 291 -2.36 -7.20 -26.48
CA GLY A 291 -2.28 -8.51 -27.13
C GLY A 291 -2.03 -9.68 -26.16
N ASN A 292 -1.83 -9.42 -24.87
CA ASN A 292 -1.79 -10.46 -23.85
C ASN A 292 -3.20 -10.95 -23.51
N THR A 293 -3.69 -11.93 -24.27
CA THR A 293 -5.07 -12.43 -24.11
C THR A 293 -5.18 -13.76 -23.37
N SER A 294 -4.07 -14.33 -22.91
CA SER A 294 -4.04 -15.71 -22.40
C SER A 294 -3.04 -15.95 -21.26
N GLU A 295 -2.57 -14.91 -20.56
CA GLU A 295 -1.73 -15.08 -19.37
C GLU A 295 -2.47 -15.91 -18.31
N PRO A 296 -1.94 -17.07 -17.90
CA PRO A 296 -2.59 -17.92 -16.92
C PRO A 296 -2.57 -17.27 -15.53
N ASN A 297 -3.69 -17.40 -14.82
CA ASN A 297 -3.83 -17.07 -13.41
C ASN A 297 -5.03 -17.87 -12.86
N GLY A 298 -4.76 -18.91 -12.08
CA GLY A 298 -5.75 -19.79 -11.50
C GLY A 298 -6.64 -19.12 -10.44
N PHE A 299 -6.26 -17.93 -9.97
CA PHE A 299 -7.03 -17.14 -9.01
C PHE A 299 -7.91 -16.08 -9.68
N ARG A 300 -7.81 -15.87 -11.00
CA ARG A 300 -8.52 -14.80 -11.70
C ARG A 300 -10.04 -15.01 -11.67
N VAL A 301 -10.77 -13.99 -11.25
CA VAL A 301 -12.24 -13.94 -11.22
C VAL A 301 -12.83 -12.80 -12.06
N SER A 302 -12.00 -12.15 -12.87
CA SER A 302 -12.33 -11.05 -13.76
C SER A 302 -11.90 -11.35 -15.20
N LYS A 303 -12.11 -10.40 -16.10
CA LYS A 303 -11.40 -10.35 -17.38
C LYS A 303 -9.92 -10.08 -17.13
N LEU A 304 -9.07 -10.56 -18.03
CA LEU A 304 -7.71 -10.07 -18.21
C LEU A 304 -7.80 -8.79 -19.06
N VAL A 305 -7.46 -7.64 -18.47
CA VAL A 305 -7.46 -6.35 -19.17
C VAL A 305 -6.03 -6.05 -19.62
N ASP A 306 -5.80 -6.07 -20.93
CA ASP A 306 -4.50 -5.88 -21.57
C ASP A 306 -4.34 -4.49 -22.19
N LYS A 307 -5.26 -3.58 -21.90
CA LYS A 307 -5.32 -2.21 -22.41
C LYS A 307 -5.00 -1.21 -21.31
N LYS A 308 -4.70 0.03 -21.71
CA LYS A 308 -4.54 1.14 -20.76
C LYS A 308 -5.80 1.29 -19.90
N SER A 309 -5.61 1.24 -18.59
CA SER A 309 -6.73 1.28 -17.64
C SER A 309 -6.34 1.81 -16.28
N PHE A 310 -7.34 2.20 -15.50
CA PHE A 310 -7.25 2.54 -14.09
C PHE A 310 -8.39 1.88 -13.32
N GLY A 311 -8.14 1.56 -12.06
CA GLY A 311 -9.11 0.92 -11.18
C GLY A 311 -9.94 1.93 -10.42
N LEU A 312 -11.20 1.60 -10.14
CA LEU A 312 -12.03 2.25 -9.15
C LEU A 312 -12.52 1.25 -8.12
N ILE A 313 -12.55 1.68 -6.87
CA ILE A 313 -13.18 0.98 -5.76
C ILE A 313 -14.37 1.85 -5.33
N LYS A 314 -15.58 1.31 -5.49
CA LYS A 314 -16.83 1.95 -5.09
C LYS A 314 -17.29 1.33 -3.77
N ILE A 315 -17.55 2.16 -2.78
CA ILE A 315 -17.99 1.74 -1.45
C ILE A 315 -19.39 2.27 -1.20
N ASP A 316 -20.36 1.37 -1.05
CA ASP A 316 -21.71 1.68 -0.61
C ASP A 316 -21.85 1.39 0.90
N TRP A 317 -22.06 2.48 1.64
CA TRP A 317 -22.26 2.48 3.09
C TRP A 317 -23.74 2.46 3.51
N SER A 318 -24.67 2.18 2.60
CA SER A 318 -26.11 2.16 2.88
C SER A 318 -26.54 1.02 3.80
N GLN A 319 -25.73 -0.04 3.87
CA GLN A 319 -25.96 -1.24 4.68
C GLN A 319 -24.97 -1.31 5.85
N ALA A 320 -25.32 -2.08 6.88
CA ALA A 320 -24.44 -2.31 8.04
C ALA A 320 -23.10 -2.95 7.67
N LYS A 321 -23.10 -3.82 6.64
CA LYS A 321 -21.88 -4.33 6.02
C LYS A 321 -21.67 -3.56 4.70
N PRO A 322 -20.55 -2.85 4.53
CA PRO A 322 -20.32 -2.09 3.31
C PRO A 322 -20.24 -3.01 2.09
N GLN A 323 -20.87 -2.59 1.00
CA GLN A 323 -20.71 -3.26 -0.29
C GLN A 323 -19.56 -2.59 -1.05
N VAL A 324 -18.63 -3.41 -1.54
CA VAL A 324 -17.49 -2.94 -2.32
C VAL A 324 -17.61 -3.48 -3.73
N THR A 325 -17.39 -2.61 -4.72
CA THR A 325 -17.34 -2.97 -6.13
C THR A 325 -16.02 -2.49 -6.71
N PHE A 326 -15.33 -3.37 -7.41
CA PHE A 326 -14.16 -3.04 -8.23
C PHE A 326 -14.62 -2.77 -9.66
N GLU A 327 -14.08 -1.73 -10.27
CA GLU A 327 -14.28 -1.41 -11.68
C GLU A 327 -12.94 -1.20 -12.35
N MET A 328 -12.79 -1.73 -13.56
CA MET A 328 -11.70 -1.34 -14.46
C MET A 328 -12.23 -0.44 -15.55
N ARG A 329 -11.59 0.71 -15.71
CA ARG A 329 -11.98 1.74 -16.69
C ARG A 329 -10.83 2.07 -17.63
N GLY A 330 -11.16 2.31 -18.89
CA GLY A 330 -10.20 2.66 -19.93
C GLY A 330 -10.31 4.10 -20.40
N LEU A 331 -9.75 4.35 -21.58
CA LEU A 331 -9.93 5.59 -22.33
C LEU A 331 -11.42 5.90 -22.52
N GLU A 332 -11.74 7.20 -22.60
CA GLU A 332 -13.13 7.71 -22.70
C GLU A 332 -14.03 7.27 -21.52
N ASN A 333 -13.41 6.87 -20.40
CA ASN A 333 -14.07 6.39 -19.19
C ASN A 333 -14.92 5.13 -19.40
N VAL A 334 -14.62 4.35 -20.43
CA VAL A 334 -15.33 3.10 -20.75
C VAL A 334 -15.15 2.12 -19.60
N LEU A 335 -16.27 1.58 -19.09
CA LEU A 335 -16.26 0.47 -18.15
C LEU A 335 -15.86 -0.82 -18.89
N ILE A 336 -14.65 -1.32 -18.61
CA ILE A 336 -14.10 -2.53 -19.24
C ILE A 336 -14.58 -3.77 -18.48
N ASP A 337 -14.49 -3.72 -17.15
CA ASP A 337 -14.88 -4.81 -16.28
C ASP A 337 -15.40 -4.31 -14.93
N THR A 338 -16.20 -5.13 -14.25
CA THR A 338 -16.72 -4.85 -12.92
C THR A 338 -16.87 -6.12 -12.11
N HIS A 339 -16.56 -6.05 -10.82
CA HIS A 339 -16.68 -7.16 -9.91
C HIS A 339 -17.20 -6.69 -8.56
N LYS A 340 -18.34 -7.25 -8.12
CA LYS A 340 -18.86 -7.02 -6.78
C LYS A 340 -18.14 -7.94 -5.80
N VAL A 341 -17.54 -7.37 -4.76
CA VAL A 341 -16.84 -8.14 -3.74
C VAL A 341 -17.85 -8.96 -2.93
N ASP A 342 -17.63 -10.27 -2.94
CA ASP A 342 -18.34 -11.21 -2.07
C ASP A 342 -17.38 -11.73 -1.01
N TRP A 343 -17.55 -11.19 0.19
CA TRP A 343 -16.77 -11.51 1.38
C TRP A 343 -16.92 -12.97 1.86
N GLY A 344 -17.95 -13.71 1.39
CA GLY A 344 -18.10 -15.14 1.64
C GLY A 344 -18.20 -15.53 3.12
N LYS A 345 -18.95 -14.76 3.93
CA LYS A 345 -19.20 -15.05 5.35
C LYS A 345 -20.67 -15.39 5.58
#